data_AF-A0AAN7RXM2-F1
#
_entry.id   AF-A0AAN7RXM2-F1
#
_cell.length_a   1.000
_cell.length_b   1.000
_cell.length_c   1.000
_cell.angle_alpha   90.00
_cell.angle_beta   90.00
_cell.angle_gamma   90.00
#
_symmetry.space_group_name_H-M   'P 1'
#
loop_
_entity.id
_entity.type
_entity.pdbx_description
1 polymer ?
#
loop_
_entity_poly.entity_id
_entity_poly.type
_entity_poly.pdbx_seq_one_letter_code
_entity_poly.pdbx_strand_id
1 'polypeptide(L)'
;MDLLEVVQRKATKMIRGMECLSYEERLRELGLLSLEKRRLHRDLIAAFQYLKGAYKKDGDKLLSRACCDRTRDNGFKLKEGRFRLDTRKKFFMMMVVKHWNRLPREVDLDNGAESTLSKFADDTKLGGVANMPAGHAAIQRDLDRLEKWDDRNLTKLNKEKCEVLHLGRNNPCTKKNLGVLVDTRLNMSQQCTLVEKKVNGRLGCIRRSVASRLREVTLPLYSALWRPQMQCWVQFWALPYKRDMDILERVQQRPTKMIKRLEHVSYQKRLREMGLFSL
;
A
#
# COMPACT_ATOMS: atom_id res chain seq x y z
N MET A 1 28.07 12.06 0.03
CA MET A 1 27.60 11.02 0.97
C MET A 1 28.46 11.02 2.22
N ASP A 2 29.78 11.05 2.04
CA ASP A 2 30.76 11.00 3.14
C ASP A 2 30.53 12.05 4.24
N LEU A 3 30.15 13.28 3.88
CA LEU A 3 29.80 14.33 4.85
C LEU A 3 28.58 13.98 5.72
N LEU A 4 27.55 13.34 5.16
CA LEU A 4 26.37 12.91 5.92
C LEU A 4 26.67 11.65 6.74
N GLU A 5 27.52 10.75 6.24
CA GLU A 5 27.96 9.56 6.97
C GLU A 5 28.75 9.96 8.24
N VAL A 6 29.53 11.05 8.16
CA VAL A 6 30.20 11.65 9.32
C VAL A 6 29.20 12.10 10.40
N VAL A 7 28.02 12.61 10.00
CA VAL A 7 26.97 12.97 10.96
C VAL A 7 26.45 11.73 11.69
N GLN A 8 26.14 10.65 10.97
CA GLN A 8 25.71 9.39 11.60
C GLN A 8 26.80 8.81 12.52
N ARG A 9 28.07 8.86 12.10
CA ARG A 9 29.23 8.45 12.91
C ARG A 9 29.36 9.25 14.20
N LYS A 10 29.15 10.57 14.16
CA LYS A 10 29.19 11.44 15.34
C LYS A 10 28.01 11.14 16.27
N ALA A 11 26.79 11.11 15.72
CA ALA A 11 25.57 10.87 16.50
C ALA A 11 25.61 9.53 17.24
N THR A 12 26.00 8.44 16.56
CA THR A 12 26.13 7.12 17.18
C THR A 12 27.25 7.04 18.23
N LYS A 13 28.23 7.96 18.22
CA LYS A 13 29.34 8.00 19.20
C LYS A 13 28.91 8.66 20.51
N MET A 14 27.91 9.55 20.45
CA MET A 14 27.44 10.31 21.61
C MET A 14 26.55 9.50 22.56
N ILE A 15 26.16 8.29 22.15
CA ILE A 15 25.37 7.38 22.98
C ILE A 15 26.30 6.74 24.01
N ARG A 16 25.99 6.90 25.31
CA ARG A 16 26.78 6.31 26.39
C ARG A 16 26.95 4.81 26.20
N GLY A 17 28.18 4.31 26.38
CA GLY A 17 28.52 2.89 26.18
C GLY A 17 28.90 2.51 24.74
N MET A 18 28.78 3.43 23.78
CA MET A 18 29.14 3.20 22.37
C MET A 18 30.49 3.84 21.98
N GLU A 19 31.12 4.59 22.89
CA GLU A 19 32.25 5.50 22.62
C GLU A 19 33.50 4.78 22.06
N CYS A 20 33.77 3.58 22.58
CA CYS A 20 34.93 2.75 22.22
C CYS A 20 34.64 1.77 21.08
N LEU A 21 33.38 1.60 20.68
CA LEU A 21 32.99 0.67 19.63
C LEU A 21 33.32 1.23 18.24
N SER A 22 33.74 0.35 17.33
CA SER A 22 33.92 0.72 15.93
C SER A 22 32.59 1.21 15.33
N TYR A 23 32.65 1.92 14.21
CA TYR A 23 31.42 2.40 13.57
C TYR A 23 30.49 1.25 13.16
N GLU A 24 31.05 0.13 12.67
CA GLU A 24 30.25 -1.03 12.25
C GLU A 24 29.60 -1.75 13.44
N GLU A 25 30.32 -1.89 14.56
CA GLU A 25 29.77 -2.48 15.78
C GLU A 25 28.65 -1.63 16.37
N ARG A 26 28.81 -0.29 16.38
CA ARG A 26 27.75 0.62 16.79
C ARG A 26 26.50 0.48 15.92
N LEU A 27 26.68 0.32 14.61
CA LEU A 27 25.55 0.08 13.71
C LEU A 27 24.84 -1.25 14.02
N ARG A 28 25.60 -2.31 14.28
CA ARG A 28 25.04 -3.62 14.65
C ARG A 28 24.26 -3.57 15.95
N GLU A 29 24.85 -2.97 16.99
CA GLU A 29 24.24 -2.87 18.33
C GLU A 29 22.96 -2.01 18.32
N LEU A 30 22.94 -0.95 17.51
CA LEU A 30 21.78 -0.06 17.36
C LEU A 30 20.75 -0.56 16.33
N GLY A 31 21.01 -1.67 15.63
CA GLY A 31 20.15 -2.15 14.54
C GLY A 31 20.04 -1.17 13.36
N LEU A 32 21.08 -0.39 13.10
CA LEU A 32 21.11 0.66 12.07
C LEU A 32 21.90 0.24 10.82
N LEU A 33 21.45 0.72 9.67
CA LEU A 33 22.23 0.66 8.42
C LEU A 33 23.05 1.96 8.22
N SER A 34 24.20 1.86 7.56
CA SER A 34 24.95 3.04 7.08
C SER A 34 24.09 3.86 6.10
N LEU A 35 24.34 5.16 5.96
CA LEU A 35 23.58 5.97 5.00
C LEU A 35 23.87 5.52 3.57
N GLU A 36 25.09 5.08 3.28
CA GLU A 36 25.44 4.47 2.00
C GLU A 36 24.58 3.24 1.69
N LYS A 37 24.43 2.30 2.63
CA LYS A 37 23.56 1.12 2.46
C LYS A 37 22.09 1.53 2.29
N ARG A 38 21.61 2.52 3.04
CA ARG A 38 20.25 3.05 2.92
C ARG A 38 19.98 3.71 1.57
N ARG A 39 20.95 4.46 1.06
CA ARG A 39 20.88 5.06 -0.27
C ARG A 39 20.83 3.98 -1.34
N LEU A 40 21.74 3.01 -1.28
CA LEU A 40 21.75 1.89 -2.23
C LEU A 40 20.40 1.15 -2.22
N HIS A 41 19.84 0.92 -1.03
CA HIS A 41 18.53 0.30 -0.88
C HIS A 41 17.42 1.13 -1.55
N ARG A 42 17.37 2.45 -1.33
CA ARG A 42 16.43 3.34 -2.03
C ARG A 42 16.64 3.34 -3.54
N ASP A 43 17.88 3.32 -3.98
CA ASP A 43 18.22 3.34 -5.40
C ASP A 43 17.75 2.05 -6.09
N LEU A 44 17.89 0.89 -5.43
CA LEU A 44 17.36 -0.39 -5.89
C LEU A 44 15.82 -0.44 -5.91
N ILE A 45 15.14 0.12 -4.90
CA ILE A 45 13.67 0.23 -4.90
C ILE A 45 13.18 1.08 -6.07
N ALA A 46 13.82 2.22 -6.31
CA ALA A 46 13.45 3.11 -7.41
C ALA A 46 13.63 2.41 -8.77
N ALA A 47 14.70 1.63 -8.97
CA ALA A 47 14.88 0.83 -10.17
C ALA A 47 13.83 -0.29 -10.32
N PHE A 48 13.45 -0.96 -9.24
CA PHE A 48 12.36 -1.94 -9.25
C PHE A 48 11.03 -1.30 -9.68
N GLN A 49 10.68 -0.15 -9.11
CA GLN A 49 9.45 0.59 -9.45
C GLN A 49 9.44 1.02 -10.93
N TYR A 50 10.59 1.45 -11.44
CA TYR A 50 10.75 1.80 -12.84
C TYR A 50 10.55 0.59 -13.77
N LEU A 51 11.13 -0.57 -13.43
CA LEU A 51 10.98 -1.81 -14.18
C LEU A 51 9.56 -2.40 -14.14
N LYS A 52 8.83 -2.23 -13.04
CA LYS A 52 7.42 -2.66 -12.91
C LYS A 52 6.44 -1.67 -13.56
N GLY A 53 6.92 -0.61 -14.20
CA GLY A 53 6.09 0.35 -14.93
C GLY A 53 5.29 1.31 -14.05
N ALA A 54 5.64 1.44 -12.75
CA ALA A 54 4.96 2.35 -11.83
C ALA A 54 5.17 3.83 -12.20
N TYR A 55 6.27 4.15 -12.90
CA TYR A 55 6.53 5.46 -13.49
C TYR A 55 6.08 5.49 -14.96
N LYS A 56 4.82 5.85 -15.20
CA LYS A 56 4.29 6.11 -16.54
C LYS A 56 5.00 7.33 -17.14
N LYS A 57 5.98 7.12 -18.05
CA LYS A 57 6.03 7.72 -19.41
C LYS A 57 7.36 7.62 -20.17
N ASP A 58 8.47 7.19 -19.58
CA ASP A 58 9.75 7.07 -20.32
C ASP A 58 10.56 5.81 -19.97
N GLY A 59 9.89 4.79 -19.40
CA GLY A 59 10.46 3.54 -18.84
C GLY A 59 11.50 2.84 -19.72
N ASP A 60 11.25 2.78 -21.02
CA ASP A 60 12.06 1.95 -21.91
C ASP A 60 13.42 2.59 -22.26
N LYS A 61 13.67 3.85 -21.87
CA LYS A 61 14.91 4.58 -22.21
C LYS A 61 16.01 4.52 -21.15
N LEU A 62 15.71 4.36 -19.85
CA LEU A 62 16.74 4.45 -18.79
C LEU A 62 17.27 3.10 -18.31
N LEU A 63 16.42 2.07 -18.20
CA LEU A 63 16.80 0.73 -17.76
C LEU A 63 16.07 -0.30 -18.63
N SER A 64 16.79 -0.93 -19.56
CA SER A 64 16.24 -1.98 -20.39
C SER A 64 16.60 -3.35 -19.84
N ARG A 65 15.63 -4.27 -19.86
CA ARG A 65 15.86 -5.68 -19.52
C ARG A 65 16.77 -6.30 -20.59
N ALA A 66 17.77 -7.06 -20.16
CA ALA A 66 18.55 -7.87 -21.06
C ALA A 66 17.66 -8.97 -21.63
N CYS A 67 17.55 -9.05 -22.96
CA CYS A 67 16.92 -10.18 -23.62
C CYS A 67 17.97 -11.30 -23.64
N CYS A 68 17.67 -12.43 -23.01
CA CYS A 68 18.62 -13.54 -22.88
C CYS A 68 17.93 -14.86 -23.22
N ASP A 69 18.31 -15.48 -24.34
CA ASP A 69 17.90 -16.83 -24.74
C ASP A 69 18.65 -17.95 -23.98
N ARG A 70 19.39 -17.63 -22.91
CA ARG A 70 20.25 -18.57 -22.18
C ARG A 70 19.63 -18.99 -20.84
N THR A 71 19.44 -20.30 -20.70
CA THR A 71 18.76 -21.01 -19.61
C THR A 71 19.41 -20.94 -18.22
N ARG A 72 20.64 -20.41 -18.10
CA ARG A 72 21.38 -20.29 -16.82
C ARG A 72 21.28 -18.93 -16.14
N ASP A 73 20.55 -17.96 -16.70
CA ASP A 73 20.48 -16.61 -16.16
C ASP A 73 19.26 -16.36 -15.25
N ASN A 74 19.37 -15.41 -14.32
CA ASN A 74 18.34 -15.06 -13.33
C ASN A 74 17.10 -14.38 -13.94
N GLY A 75 17.02 -14.25 -15.27
CA GLY A 75 15.88 -13.69 -16.00
C GLY A 75 15.65 -12.19 -15.82
N PHE A 76 16.17 -11.58 -14.75
CA PHE A 76 15.92 -10.17 -14.37
C PHE A 76 17.13 -9.24 -14.55
N LYS A 77 18.11 -9.60 -15.39
CA LYS A 77 19.28 -8.74 -15.60
C LYS A 77 18.94 -7.47 -16.37
N LEU A 78 19.56 -6.38 -15.94
CA LEU A 78 19.53 -5.10 -16.63
C LEU A 78 20.70 -5.01 -17.63
N LYS A 79 20.45 -4.41 -18.80
CA LYS A 79 21.53 -4.08 -19.75
C LYS A 79 22.43 -3.00 -19.16
N GLU A 80 23.72 -3.28 -19.06
CA GLU A 80 24.71 -2.27 -18.70
C GLU A 80 25.01 -1.40 -19.93
N GLY A 81 24.71 -0.09 -19.85
CA GLY A 81 25.05 0.87 -20.90
C GLY A 81 26.56 1.08 -20.97
N ARG A 82 27.16 0.90 -22.15
CA ARG A 82 28.60 1.18 -22.35
C ARG A 82 28.80 2.67 -22.61
N PHE A 83 29.58 3.33 -21.77
CA PHE A 83 29.93 4.74 -21.93
C PHE A 83 31.45 4.91 -21.97
N ARG A 84 31.94 5.78 -22.85
CA ARG A 84 33.39 6.04 -23.04
C ARG A 84 34.03 6.82 -21.89
N LEU A 85 33.27 7.52 -21.06
CA LEU A 85 33.78 8.44 -20.02
C LEU A 85 33.48 7.93 -18.60
N ASP A 86 34.51 7.92 -17.75
CA ASP A 86 34.44 7.44 -16.36
C ASP A 86 33.54 8.29 -15.45
N THR A 87 33.23 9.53 -15.83
CA THR A 87 32.31 10.41 -15.11
C THR A 87 30.90 9.82 -15.02
N ARG A 88 30.46 9.09 -16.04
CA ARG A 88 29.16 8.39 -16.02
C ARG A 88 29.17 7.16 -15.11
N LYS A 89 30.36 6.65 -14.75
CA LYS A 89 30.74 5.87 -13.55
C LYS A 89 29.72 5.89 -12.40
N LYS A 90 29.55 7.11 -11.90
CA LYS A 90 28.90 7.41 -10.62
C LYS A 90 27.42 7.75 -10.77
N PHE A 91 26.89 7.70 -11.99
CA PHE A 91 25.47 7.95 -12.21
C PHE A 91 24.64 6.81 -11.64
N PHE A 92 23.51 7.18 -11.05
CA PHE A 92 22.51 6.28 -10.47
C PHE A 92 22.29 5.01 -11.31
N MET A 93 22.12 5.17 -12.62
CA MET A 93 21.84 4.06 -13.54
C MET A 93 22.92 2.97 -13.56
N MET A 94 24.20 3.33 -13.54
CA MET A 94 25.28 2.33 -13.66
C MET A 94 25.63 1.69 -12.32
N MET A 95 25.54 2.43 -11.21
CA MET A 95 25.71 1.85 -9.88
C MET A 95 24.60 0.85 -9.57
N VAL A 96 23.35 1.19 -9.90
CA VAL A 96 22.21 0.31 -9.64
C VAL A 96 22.28 -0.96 -10.48
N VAL A 97 22.62 -0.89 -11.78
CA VAL A 97 22.71 -2.09 -12.64
C VAL A 97 23.70 -3.14 -12.11
N LYS A 98 24.87 -2.72 -11.60
CA LYS A 98 25.85 -3.65 -11.03
C LYS A 98 25.35 -4.33 -9.76
N HIS A 99 24.75 -3.58 -8.85
CA HIS A 99 24.21 -4.13 -7.61
C HIS A 99 22.96 -4.99 -7.87
N TRP A 100 22.10 -4.55 -8.79
CA TRP A 100 20.92 -5.28 -9.25
C TRP A 100 21.28 -6.64 -9.84
N ASN A 101 22.25 -6.70 -10.75
CA ASN A 101 22.68 -7.94 -11.38
C ASN A 101 23.39 -8.91 -10.41
N ARG A 102 23.78 -8.43 -9.20
CA ARG A 102 24.32 -9.23 -8.11
C ARG A 102 23.24 -9.66 -7.10
N LEU A 103 22.01 -9.17 -7.22
CA LEU A 103 20.93 -9.59 -6.32
C LEU A 103 20.64 -11.09 -6.53
N PRO A 104 20.51 -11.85 -5.44
CA PRO A 104 20.04 -13.23 -5.54
C PRO A 104 18.59 -13.26 -6.07
N ARG A 105 18.23 -14.35 -6.77
CA ARG A 105 16.87 -14.54 -7.32
C ARG A 105 15.78 -14.44 -6.25
N GLU A 106 16.15 -14.81 -5.04
CA GLU A 106 15.29 -14.93 -3.87
C GLU A 106 14.91 -13.57 -3.26
N VAL A 107 15.48 -12.46 -3.73
CA VAL A 107 15.08 -11.12 -3.24
C VAL A 107 13.66 -10.77 -3.69
N ASP A 108 13.26 -11.23 -4.88
CA ASP A 108 11.90 -11.03 -5.37
C ASP A 108 10.98 -12.15 -4.87
N LEU A 109 10.14 -11.80 -3.89
CA LEU A 109 9.07 -12.64 -3.35
C LEU A 109 8.10 -13.19 -4.41
N ASP A 110 7.92 -12.48 -5.54
CA ASP A 110 7.01 -12.95 -6.61
C ASP A 110 7.67 -14.01 -7.50
N ASN A 111 8.99 -14.16 -7.42
CA ASN A 111 9.73 -15.02 -8.32
C ASN A 111 9.58 -16.50 -7.94
N GLY A 112 8.95 -17.26 -8.83
CA GLY A 112 8.72 -18.68 -8.66
C GLY A 112 7.46 -19.03 -7.87
N ALA A 113 6.70 -18.04 -7.38
CA ALA A 113 5.38 -18.26 -6.77
C ALA A 113 4.40 -18.79 -7.83
N GLU A 114 3.69 -19.86 -7.50
CA GLU A 114 2.60 -20.41 -8.34
C GLU A 114 1.26 -19.72 -8.00
N SER A 115 1.15 -19.24 -6.76
CA SER A 115 -0.01 -18.54 -6.22
C SER A 115 0.02 -17.06 -6.56
N THR A 116 -1.16 -16.44 -6.64
CA THR A 116 -1.28 -14.98 -6.81
C THR A 116 -0.85 -14.27 -5.53
N LEU A 117 0.13 -13.38 -5.66
CA LEU A 117 0.60 -12.52 -4.57
C LEU A 117 0.12 -11.08 -4.78
N SER A 118 -0.38 -10.46 -3.70
CA SER A 118 -0.76 -9.05 -3.65
C SER A 118 -0.19 -8.43 -2.37
N LYS A 119 0.50 -7.29 -2.50
CA LYS A 119 1.23 -6.65 -1.40
C LYS A 119 0.82 -5.20 -1.25
N PHE A 120 0.61 -4.77 -0.02
CA PHE A 120 0.34 -3.38 0.33
C PHE A 120 0.96 -3.05 1.70
N ALA A 121 1.99 -2.20 1.73
CA ALA A 121 2.77 -1.96 2.94
C ALA A 121 3.28 -3.28 3.57
N ASP A 122 2.95 -3.54 4.82
CA ASP A 122 3.23 -4.78 5.54
C ASP A 122 2.24 -5.92 5.25
N ASP A 123 1.08 -5.62 4.66
CA ASP A 123 0.08 -6.62 4.30
C ASP A 123 0.49 -7.38 3.03
N THR A 124 0.67 -8.70 3.15
CA THR A 124 0.87 -9.61 2.02
C THR A 124 -0.24 -10.63 1.96
N LYS A 125 -0.86 -10.77 0.78
CA LYS A 125 -1.93 -11.73 0.49
C LYS A 125 -1.43 -12.73 -0.53
N LEU A 126 -1.60 -14.00 -0.21
CA LEU A 126 -1.28 -15.12 -1.08
C LEU A 126 -2.57 -15.91 -1.29
N GLY A 127 -2.92 -16.18 -2.55
CA GLY A 127 -4.13 -16.92 -2.87
C GLY A 127 -4.03 -17.70 -4.17
N GLY A 128 -4.74 -18.82 -4.24
CA GLY A 128 -4.78 -19.70 -5.40
C GLY A 128 -5.98 -20.63 -5.35
N VAL A 129 -6.24 -21.35 -6.45
CA VAL A 129 -7.32 -22.34 -6.50
C VAL A 129 -6.90 -23.59 -5.74
N ALA A 130 -7.65 -23.92 -4.69
CA ALA A 130 -7.38 -25.00 -3.75
C ALA A 130 -8.44 -26.11 -3.83
N ASN A 131 -8.83 -26.51 -5.04
CA ASN A 131 -9.87 -27.55 -5.23
C ASN A 131 -9.29 -28.97 -5.32
N MET A 132 -7.97 -29.07 -5.51
CA MET A 132 -7.25 -30.34 -5.68
C MET A 132 -6.03 -30.37 -4.77
N PRO A 133 -5.54 -31.55 -4.35
CA PRO A 133 -4.34 -31.69 -3.53
C PRO A 133 -3.11 -30.95 -4.07
N ALA A 134 -2.95 -30.92 -5.40
CA ALA A 134 -1.88 -30.18 -6.06
C ALA A 134 -1.95 -28.66 -5.77
N GLY A 135 -3.16 -28.08 -5.76
CA GLY A 135 -3.37 -26.68 -5.41
C GLY A 135 -3.08 -26.39 -3.94
N HIS A 136 -3.43 -27.31 -3.03
CA HIS A 136 -3.06 -27.21 -1.62
C HIS A 136 -1.54 -27.19 -1.45
N ALA A 137 -0.86 -28.12 -2.13
CA ALA A 137 0.60 -28.23 -2.09
C ALA A 137 1.29 -27.01 -2.72
N ALA A 138 0.71 -26.40 -3.76
CA ALA A 138 1.24 -25.16 -4.34
C ALA A 138 1.17 -23.98 -3.37
N ILE A 139 0.00 -23.76 -2.76
CA ILE A 139 -0.21 -22.69 -1.78
C ILE A 139 0.71 -22.88 -0.58
N GLN A 140 0.82 -24.10 -0.05
CA GLN A 140 1.71 -24.40 1.08
C GLN A 140 3.18 -24.14 0.72
N ARG A 141 3.64 -24.59 -0.45
CA ARG A 141 5.02 -24.32 -0.91
C ARG A 141 5.32 -22.83 -0.99
N ASP A 142 4.37 -22.02 -1.46
CA ASP A 142 4.54 -20.58 -1.55
C ASP A 142 4.50 -19.89 -0.16
N LEU A 143 3.69 -20.40 0.78
CA LEU A 143 3.72 -19.96 2.18
C LEU A 143 5.07 -20.28 2.86
N ASP A 144 5.58 -21.50 2.67
CA ASP A 144 6.89 -21.91 3.22
C ASP A 144 8.03 -21.06 2.64
N ARG A 145 7.91 -20.65 1.37
CA ARG A 145 8.85 -19.72 0.73
C ARG A 145 8.76 -18.32 1.32
N LEU A 146 7.55 -17.83 1.60
CA LEU A 146 7.32 -16.54 2.22
C LEU A 146 7.93 -16.50 3.64
N GLU A 147 7.74 -17.55 4.44
CA GLU A 147 8.35 -17.66 5.77
C GLU A 147 9.88 -17.68 5.69
N LYS A 148 10.46 -18.49 4.78
CA LYS A 148 11.91 -18.50 4.56
C LYS A 148 12.46 -17.16 4.08
N TRP A 149 11.70 -16.43 3.27
CA TRP A 149 12.10 -15.10 2.80
C TRP A 149 12.13 -14.11 3.97
N ASP A 150 11.12 -14.16 4.83
CA ASP A 150 10.98 -13.30 6.00
C ASP A 150 12.15 -13.52 6.98
N ASP A 151 12.43 -14.78 7.33
CA ASP A 151 13.57 -15.17 8.18
C ASP A 151 14.91 -14.62 7.68
N ARG A 152 15.12 -14.60 6.35
CA ARG A 152 16.35 -14.10 5.72
C ARG A 152 16.43 -12.59 5.66
N ASN A 153 15.29 -11.89 5.61
CA ASN A 153 15.22 -10.45 5.47
C ASN A 153 15.02 -9.72 6.81
N LEU A 154 15.06 -10.45 7.94
CA LEU A 154 14.90 -9.93 9.29
C LEU A 154 13.59 -9.17 9.52
N THR A 155 12.60 -9.39 8.65
CA THR A 155 11.20 -9.10 8.95
C THR A 155 10.66 -10.35 9.65
N LYS A 156 9.83 -10.21 10.68
CA LYS A 156 9.24 -11.35 11.38
C LYS A 156 7.73 -11.36 11.15
N LEU A 157 7.22 -12.45 10.58
CA LEU A 157 5.82 -12.69 10.30
C LEU A 157 5.07 -12.73 11.61
N ASN A 158 4.04 -11.90 11.71
CA ASN A 158 3.14 -11.91 12.83
C ASN A 158 2.09 -13.02 12.61
N LYS A 159 2.42 -14.24 13.03
CA LYS A 159 1.55 -15.42 12.88
C LYS A 159 0.15 -15.23 13.50
N GLU A 160 0.04 -14.45 14.58
CA GLU A 160 -1.25 -14.16 15.24
C GLU A 160 -2.17 -13.28 14.39
N LYS A 161 -1.60 -12.44 13.52
CA LYS A 161 -2.34 -11.59 12.58
C LYS A 161 -2.59 -12.26 11.22
N CYS A 162 -1.90 -13.37 10.94
CA CYS A 162 -2.09 -14.11 9.69
C CYS A 162 -3.42 -14.86 9.73
N GLU A 163 -4.30 -14.57 8.78
CA GLU A 163 -5.60 -15.21 8.67
C GLU A 163 -5.74 -15.97 7.35
N VAL A 164 -6.29 -17.19 7.41
CA VAL A 164 -6.68 -17.95 6.22
C VAL A 164 -8.11 -17.58 5.82
N LEU A 165 -8.32 -17.34 4.52
CA LEU A 165 -9.63 -17.08 3.93
C LEU A 165 -9.95 -18.17 2.91
N HIS A 166 -11.04 -18.89 3.15
CA HIS A 166 -11.60 -19.82 2.18
C HIS A 166 -12.72 -19.14 1.42
N LEU A 167 -12.55 -18.97 0.11
CA LEU A 167 -13.55 -18.36 -0.77
C LEU A 167 -14.22 -19.47 -1.58
N GLY A 168 -15.53 -19.66 -1.42
CA GLY A 168 -16.27 -20.66 -2.18
C GLY A 168 -17.78 -20.58 -1.95
N ARG A 169 -18.54 -21.26 -2.81
CA ARG A 169 -20.02 -21.24 -2.78
C ARG A 169 -20.60 -21.66 -1.42
N ASN A 170 -19.89 -22.53 -0.71
CA ASN A 170 -20.29 -23.07 0.60
C ASN A 170 -19.52 -22.45 1.78
N ASN A 171 -18.56 -21.55 1.52
CA ASN A 171 -17.86 -20.81 2.57
C ASN A 171 -17.93 -19.29 2.29
N PRO A 172 -19.09 -18.68 2.60
CA PRO A 172 -19.28 -17.26 2.47
C PRO A 172 -18.38 -16.48 3.47
N CYS A 173 -17.17 -16.11 3.04
CA CYS A 173 -16.26 -15.28 3.84
C CYS A 173 -16.79 -13.84 3.98
N THR A 174 -16.98 -13.38 5.22
CA THR A 174 -17.34 -11.99 5.56
C THR A 174 -16.20 -11.37 6.37
N LYS A 175 -15.11 -10.98 5.69
CA LYS A 175 -13.96 -10.32 6.34
C LYS A 175 -13.69 -8.94 5.76
N LYS A 176 -13.20 -8.06 6.62
CA LYS A 176 -12.80 -6.70 6.26
C LYS A 176 -11.36 -6.71 5.78
N ASN A 177 -11.12 -6.14 4.61
CA ASN A 177 -9.79 -5.96 4.07
C ASN A 177 -9.55 -4.46 3.82
N LEU A 178 -8.54 -3.86 4.46
CA LEU A 178 -8.29 -2.41 4.42
C LEU A 178 -9.54 -1.57 4.74
N GLY A 179 -10.41 -2.08 5.62
CA GLY A 179 -11.68 -1.43 6.00
C GLY A 179 -12.88 -1.69 5.07
N VAL A 180 -12.70 -2.54 4.05
CA VAL A 180 -13.73 -2.94 3.08
C VAL A 180 -14.24 -4.33 3.40
N LEU A 181 -15.53 -4.47 3.70
CA LEU A 181 -16.17 -5.77 3.81
C LEU A 181 -16.37 -6.33 2.40
N VAL A 182 -15.80 -7.51 2.14
CA VAL A 182 -16.01 -8.25 0.89
C VAL A 182 -17.10 -9.28 1.15
N ASP A 183 -18.26 -9.12 0.50
CA ASP A 183 -19.29 -10.16 0.49
C ASP A 183 -18.92 -11.26 -0.52
N THR A 184 -19.61 -12.36 -0.36
CA THR A 184 -19.41 -13.70 -0.88
C THR A 184 -19.88 -13.82 -2.31
N ARG A 185 -20.78 -12.91 -2.69
CA ARG A 185 -21.18 -12.61 -4.06
C ARG A 185 -20.38 -11.46 -4.67
N LEU A 186 -19.30 -11.01 -4.00
CA LEU A 186 -18.59 -9.77 -4.28
C LEU A 186 -19.55 -8.56 -4.33
N ASN A 187 -20.64 -8.64 -3.55
CA ASN A 187 -21.63 -7.59 -3.47
C ASN A 187 -21.23 -6.54 -2.41
N MET A 188 -21.47 -5.27 -2.74
CA MET A 188 -21.12 -4.15 -1.89
C MET A 188 -22.25 -3.71 -0.95
N SER A 189 -23.44 -4.33 -1.00
CA SER A 189 -24.58 -3.91 -0.19
C SER A 189 -24.33 -3.95 1.33
N GLN A 190 -23.62 -4.97 1.82
CA GLN A 190 -23.26 -5.07 3.23
C GLN A 190 -22.28 -3.96 3.64
N GLN A 191 -21.30 -3.66 2.77
CA GLN A 191 -20.36 -2.55 2.98
C GLN A 191 -21.08 -1.20 3.00
N CYS A 192 -22.00 -0.93 2.08
CA CYS A 192 -22.82 0.30 2.08
C CYS A 192 -23.61 0.44 3.39
N THR A 193 -24.20 -0.64 3.89
CA THR A 193 -24.94 -0.64 5.15
C THR A 193 -24.02 -0.36 6.36
N LEU A 194 -22.82 -0.96 6.40
CA LEU A 194 -21.85 -0.70 7.46
C LEU A 194 -21.36 0.76 7.43
N VAL A 195 -21.12 1.28 6.23
CA VAL A 195 -20.76 2.68 6.00
C VAL A 195 -21.86 3.58 6.54
N GLU A 196 -23.13 3.36 6.16
CA GLU A 196 -24.27 4.12 6.64
C GLU A 196 -24.37 4.10 8.17
N LYS A 197 -24.20 2.94 8.81
CA LYS A 197 -24.23 2.82 10.28
C LYS A 197 -23.11 3.63 10.95
N LYS A 198 -21.86 3.50 10.48
CA LYS A 198 -20.69 4.20 11.04
C LYS A 198 -20.84 5.71 10.92
N VAL A 199 -21.31 6.15 9.77
CA VAL A 199 -21.68 7.53 9.45
C VAL A 199 -22.72 8.06 10.42
N ASN A 200 -23.82 7.32 10.61
CA ASN A 200 -24.94 7.79 11.41
C ASN A 200 -24.53 7.91 12.87
N GLY A 201 -23.66 7.01 13.35
CA GLY A 201 -23.04 7.13 14.67
C GLY A 201 -22.24 8.43 14.82
N ARG A 202 -21.34 8.73 13.88
CA ARG A 202 -20.55 9.97 13.88
C ARG A 202 -21.41 11.22 13.80
N LEU A 203 -22.41 11.21 12.91
CA LEU A 203 -23.35 12.32 12.77
C LEU A 203 -24.16 12.55 14.06
N GLY A 204 -24.57 11.47 14.73
CA GLY A 204 -25.21 11.52 16.03
C GLY A 204 -24.33 12.19 17.10
N CYS A 205 -23.02 11.88 17.11
CA CYS A 205 -22.06 12.54 18.00
C CYS A 205 -21.94 14.03 17.68
N ILE A 206 -21.76 14.41 16.41
CA ILE A 206 -21.69 15.84 16.00
C ILE A 206 -22.97 16.57 16.40
N ARG A 207 -24.13 15.94 16.22
CA ARG A 207 -25.41 16.53 16.59
C ARG A 207 -25.49 16.81 18.10
N ARG A 208 -24.96 15.92 18.94
CA ARG A 208 -24.95 16.12 20.40
C ARG A 208 -23.89 17.11 20.86
N SER A 209 -22.71 17.11 20.24
CA SER A 209 -21.56 17.87 20.72
C SER A 209 -21.44 19.27 20.12
N VAL A 210 -21.99 19.52 18.94
CA VAL A 210 -21.91 20.83 18.27
C VAL A 210 -23.27 21.51 18.37
N ALA A 211 -23.37 22.55 19.19
CA ALA A 211 -24.61 23.33 19.36
C ALA A 211 -24.89 24.23 18.15
N SER A 212 -23.86 24.79 17.52
CA SER A 212 -24.00 25.64 16.34
C SER A 212 -24.38 24.83 15.10
N ARG A 213 -25.41 25.29 14.39
CA ARG A 213 -25.85 24.77 13.07
C ARG A 213 -25.57 25.73 11.93
N LEU A 214 -24.75 26.76 12.19
CA LEU A 214 -24.37 27.73 11.19
C LEU A 214 -23.58 27.06 10.06
N ARG A 215 -23.75 27.56 8.84
CA ARG A 215 -23.08 27.02 7.64
C ARG A 215 -21.57 27.13 7.78
N GLU A 216 -21.10 28.23 8.34
CA GLU A 216 -19.69 28.57 8.54
C GLU A 216 -18.98 27.58 9.48
N VAL A 217 -19.73 26.95 10.40
CA VAL A 217 -19.20 25.96 11.35
C VAL A 217 -19.43 24.54 10.83
N THR A 218 -20.63 24.28 10.31
CA THR A 218 -21.05 22.92 9.93
C THR A 218 -20.42 22.48 8.60
N LEU A 219 -20.20 23.39 7.65
CA LEU A 219 -19.67 23.06 6.33
C LEU A 219 -18.18 22.68 6.35
N PRO A 220 -17.28 23.36 7.11
CA PRO A 220 -15.90 22.90 7.28
C PRO A 220 -15.81 21.57 8.04
N LEU A 221 -16.59 21.41 9.12
CA LEU A 221 -16.67 20.14 9.86
C LEU A 221 -17.16 19.00 8.98
N TYR A 222 -18.19 19.26 8.17
CA TYR A 222 -18.67 18.31 7.19
C TYR A 222 -17.56 17.96 6.19
N SER A 223 -16.95 18.96 5.55
CA SER A 223 -15.92 18.74 4.54
C SER A 223 -14.72 17.96 5.08
N ALA A 224 -14.24 18.28 6.29
CA ALA A 224 -13.11 17.60 6.92
C ALA A 224 -13.43 16.16 7.32
N LEU A 225 -14.65 15.88 7.77
CA LEU A 225 -15.03 14.54 8.25
C LEU A 225 -15.52 13.63 7.13
N TRP A 226 -16.07 14.19 6.05
CA TRP A 226 -16.84 13.44 5.06
C TRP A 226 -16.22 13.38 3.69
N ARG A 227 -15.63 14.46 3.17
CA ARG A 227 -14.98 14.43 1.85
C ARG A 227 -13.86 13.38 1.78
N PRO A 228 -12.97 13.23 2.78
CA PRO A 228 -11.94 12.19 2.75
C PRO A 228 -12.52 10.78 2.73
N GLN A 229 -13.63 10.55 3.43
CA GLN A 229 -14.28 9.24 3.45
C GLN A 229 -14.92 8.91 2.10
N MET A 230 -15.63 9.87 1.51
CA MET A 230 -16.25 9.69 0.20
C MET A 230 -15.21 9.52 -0.91
N GLN A 231 -14.14 10.31 -0.89
CA GLN A 231 -13.06 10.21 -1.86
C GLN A 231 -12.28 8.89 -1.74
N CYS A 232 -12.04 8.40 -0.52
CA CYS A 232 -11.48 7.07 -0.31
C CYS A 232 -12.36 5.96 -0.89
N TRP A 233 -13.66 6.19 -1.01
CA TRP A 233 -14.61 5.20 -1.50
C TRP A 233 -14.93 5.30 -2.99
N VAL A 234 -14.29 6.21 -3.73
CA VAL A 234 -14.42 6.35 -5.20
C VAL A 234 -14.15 5.02 -5.91
N GLN A 235 -13.24 4.19 -5.36
CA GLN A 235 -12.93 2.86 -5.89
C GLN A 235 -14.12 1.88 -5.82
N PHE A 236 -15.14 2.17 -5.00
CA PHE A 236 -16.32 1.32 -4.80
C PHE A 236 -17.58 1.85 -5.50
N TRP A 237 -17.49 2.98 -6.21
CA TRP A 237 -18.66 3.61 -6.86
C TRP A 237 -19.19 2.83 -8.08
N ALA A 238 -18.50 1.77 -8.52
CA ALA A 238 -19.03 0.81 -9.48
C ALA A 238 -20.08 -0.12 -8.82
N LEU A 239 -21.16 0.45 -8.29
CA LEU A 239 -22.25 -0.27 -7.65
C LEU A 239 -23.28 -0.70 -8.72
N PRO A 240 -23.46 -2.00 -8.99
CA PRO A 240 -24.43 -2.44 -9.99
C PRO A 240 -25.89 -2.25 -9.53
N TYR A 241 -26.12 -2.02 -8.22
CA TYR A 241 -27.45 -1.94 -7.64
C TYR A 241 -27.83 -0.52 -7.21
N LYS A 242 -28.96 -0.02 -7.74
CA LYS A 242 -29.55 1.28 -7.37
C LYS A 242 -29.79 1.44 -5.87
N ARG A 243 -30.18 0.37 -5.18
CA ARG A 243 -30.38 0.37 -3.72
C ARG A 243 -29.13 0.78 -2.96
N ASP A 244 -27.95 0.37 -3.42
CA ASP A 244 -26.69 0.65 -2.74
C ASP A 244 -26.24 2.10 -3.00
N MET A 245 -26.49 2.61 -4.21
CA MET A 245 -26.35 4.04 -4.52
C MET A 245 -27.28 4.89 -3.64
N ASP A 246 -28.55 4.49 -3.48
CA ASP A 246 -29.51 5.19 -2.62
C ASP A 246 -29.06 5.23 -1.15
N ILE A 247 -28.41 4.16 -0.65
CA ILE A 247 -27.82 4.14 0.70
C ILE A 247 -26.72 5.20 0.83
N LEU A 248 -25.80 5.29 -0.14
CA LEU A 248 -24.72 6.27 -0.13
C LEU A 248 -25.24 7.71 -0.31
N GLU A 249 -26.27 7.90 -1.14
CA GLU A 249 -26.93 9.18 -1.30
C GLU A 249 -27.61 9.64 -0.01
N ARG A 250 -28.26 8.72 0.73
CA ARG A 250 -28.80 9.04 2.07
C ARG A 250 -27.71 9.47 3.04
N VAL A 251 -26.54 8.84 2.96
CA VAL A 251 -25.37 9.15 3.77
C VAL A 251 -24.88 10.59 3.52
N GLN A 252 -24.90 11.06 2.27
CA GLN A 252 -24.58 12.46 1.93
C GLN A 252 -25.73 13.44 2.22
N GLN A 253 -26.98 13.00 2.10
CA GLN A 253 -28.16 13.85 2.27
C GLN A 253 -28.45 14.23 3.72
N ARG A 254 -28.16 13.36 4.70
CA ARG A 254 -28.51 13.60 6.11
C ARG A 254 -27.72 14.75 6.76
N PRO A 255 -26.38 14.82 6.66
CA PRO A 255 -25.62 15.90 7.27
C PRO A 255 -25.98 17.27 6.69
N THR A 256 -26.28 17.29 5.39
CA THR A 256 -26.62 18.52 4.67
C THR A 256 -27.99 19.08 5.06
N LYS A 257 -28.84 18.31 5.78
CA LYS A 257 -30.10 18.82 6.37
C LYS A 257 -29.88 19.51 7.71
N MET A 258 -28.75 19.28 8.36
CA MET A 258 -28.44 19.86 9.67
C MET A 258 -27.94 21.29 9.59
N ILE A 259 -27.64 21.79 8.39
CA ILE A 259 -27.17 23.16 8.17
C ILE A 259 -28.38 24.09 8.23
N LYS A 260 -28.33 25.07 9.13
CA LYS A 260 -29.39 26.08 9.29
C LYS A 260 -29.61 26.81 7.97
N ARG A 261 -30.88 27.06 7.61
CA ARG A 261 -31.33 27.65 6.32
C ARG A 261 -31.30 26.70 5.12
N LEU A 262 -30.75 25.48 5.27
CA LEU A 262 -30.82 24.44 4.25
C LEU A 262 -31.85 23.35 4.58
N GLU A 263 -32.52 23.41 5.74
CA GLU A 263 -33.38 22.31 6.24
C GLU A 263 -34.49 21.92 5.24
N HIS A 264 -35.11 22.93 4.63
CA HIS A 264 -36.24 22.78 3.71
C HIS A 264 -35.85 22.86 2.23
N VAL A 265 -34.55 22.97 1.94
CA VAL A 265 -34.05 23.09 0.57
C VAL A 265 -33.92 21.71 -0.06
N SER A 266 -34.33 21.58 -1.32
CA SER A 266 -34.23 20.32 -2.07
C SER A 266 -32.78 19.81 -2.07
N TYR A 267 -32.61 18.49 -2.07
CA TYR A 267 -31.27 17.89 -1.99
C TYR A 267 -30.34 18.36 -3.10
N GLN A 268 -30.83 18.40 -4.34
CA GLN A 268 -30.08 18.90 -5.50
C GLN A 268 -29.66 20.36 -5.36
N LYS A 269 -30.52 21.22 -4.79
CA LYS A 269 -30.17 22.63 -4.56
C LYS A 269 -29.15 22.79 -3.42
N ARG A 270 -29.26 21.98 -2.37
CA ARG A 270 -28.25 21.92 -1.30
C ARG A 270 -26.88 21.54 -1.85
N LEU A 271 -26.78 20.50 -2.68
CA LEU A 271 -25.51 20.09 -3.30
C LEU A 271 -24.85 21.23 -4.07
N ARG A 272 -25.63 21.95 -4.88
CA ARG A 272 -25.15 23.14 -5.62
C ARG A 272 -24.62 24.23 -4.69
N GLU A 273 -25.36 24.57 -3.63
CA GLU A 273 -24.97 25.62 -2.67
C GLU A 273 -23.73 25.26 -1.82
N MET A 274 -23.38 23.97 -1.74
CA MET A 274 -22.19 23.48 -1.03
C MET A 274 -21.04 23.08 -1.96
N GLY A 275 -21.20 23.17 -3.29
CA GLY A 275 -20.20 22.70 -4.25
C GLY A 275 -19.89 21.21 -4.09
N LEU A 276 -20.94 20.40 -3.90
CA LEU A 276 -20.89 18.95 -3.81
C LEU A 276 -21.54 18.32 -5.04
N PHE A 277 -21.07 17.15 -5.44
CA PHE A 277 -21.65 16.35 -6.51
C PHE A 277 -22.50 15.23 -5.91
N SER A 278 -23.53 14.77 -6.64
CA SER A 278 -24.17 13.48 -6.35
C SER A 278 -23.14 12.37 -6.41
N LEU A 279 -23.35 11.31 -5.63
CA LEU A 279 -22.47 10.15 -5.58
C LEU A 279 -22.80 9.13 -6.67
#